data_AF-A0A180F1L1-F1
#
_entry.id   AF-A0A180F1L1-F1
#
_cell.length_a   1.000
_cell.length_b   1.000
_cell.length_c   1.000
_cell.angle_alpha   90.00
_cell.angle_beta   90.00
_cell.angle_gamma   90.00
#
_symmetry.space_group_name_H-M   'P 1'
#
loop_
_entity.id
_entity.type
_entity.pdbx_description
1 polymer ?
#
loop_
_entity_poly.entity_id
_entity_poly.type
_entity_poly.pdbx_seq_one_letter_code
_entity_poly.pdbx_strand_id
1 'polypeptide(L)'
;MLNEPFIFATEKQLHLRRFDKIKMGTKEKLTERFKGFPKDFTFDEMERLLSFFGYCRENKGRTSGSRVVFKNGDSRPLMLHKPHPGNIVKMYALKQVFEDLKKAGYI
;
A
#
# COMPACT_ATOMS: atom_id res chain seq x y z
N MET A 1 -32.37 -40.33 28.55
CA MET A 1 -31.18 -39.46 28.63
C MET A 1 -30.78 -39.13 27.21
N LEU A 2 -31.22 -37.98 26.70
CA LEU A 2 -30.98 -37.59 25.30
C LEU A 2 -29.62 -36.92 25.21
N ASN A 3 -28.78 -37.44 24.29
CA ASN A 3 -27.53 -36.84 23.88
C ASN A 3 -27.84 -35.53 23.13
N GLU A 4 -27.47 -34.39 23.71
CA GLU A 4 -27.44 -33.09 23.04
C GLU A 4 -25.98 -32.70 22.71
N PRO A 5 -25.43 -33.03 21.52
CA PRO A 5 -24.14 -32.50 21.11
C PRO A 5 -24.18 -31.79 19.75
N PHE A 6 -25.27 -31.12 19.38
CA PHE A 6 -25.37 -30.51 18.04
C PHE A 6 -25.97 -29.10 17.93
N ILE A 7 -26.17 -28.38 19.03
CA ILE A 7 -26.69 -26.99 18.96
C ILE A 7 -25.60 -25.91 19.12
N PHE A 8 -24.43 -26.22 19.65
CA PHE A 8 -23.38 -25.21 19.87
C PHE A 8 -22.37 -25.02 18.71
N ALA A 9 -22.40 -25.87 17.68
CA ALA A 9 -21.41 -25.80 16.60
C ALA A 9 -21.74 -24.80 15.48
N THR A 10 -22.90 -24.14 15.49
CA THR A 10 -23.35 -23.41 14.28
C THR A 10 -23.45 -21.90 14.41
N GLU A 11 -23.42 -21.28 15.59
CA GLU A 11 -23.42 -19.80 15.67
C GLU A 11 -22.03 -19.17 15.47
N LYS A 12 -20.97 -19.78 16.03
CA LYS A 12 -19.59 -19.27 15.87
C LYS A 12 -19.04 -19.50 14.46
N GLN A 13 -19.52 -20.53 13.77
CA GLN A 13 -19.07 -20.87 12.42
C GLN A 13 -19.88 -20.17 11.32
N LEU A 14 -21.11 -19.73 11.61
CA LEU A 14 -21.87 -18.82 10.72
C LEU A 14 -21.31 -17.39 10.73
N HIS A 15 -20.76 -16.92 11.86
CA HIS A 15 -20.23 -15.56 11.97
C HIS A 15 -19.01 -15.30 11.07
N LEU A 16 -18.24 -16.35 10.74
CA LEU A 16 -17.05 -16.24 9.89
C LEU A 16 -17.34 -16.11 8.39
N ARG A 17 -18.60 -16.27 7.95
CA ARG A 17 -19.01 -16.18 6.52
C ARG A 17 -19.88 -14.96 6.18
N ARG A 18 -20.10 -14.04 7.14
CA ARG A 18 -20.82 -12.78 6.90
C ARG A 18 -19.93 -11.61 6.51
N PHE A 19 -18.60 -11.79 6.53
CA PHE A 19 -17.62 -10.80 6.09
C PHE A 19 -17.17 -10.98 4.62
N ASP A 20 -17.79 -11.90 3.89
CA ASP A 20 -17.62 -11.95 2.44
C ASP A 20 -18.19 -10.68 1.81
N LYS A 21 -17.28 -9.80 1.38
CA LYS A 21 -17.47 -8.60 0.52
C LYS A 21 -17.93 -7.30 1.17
N ILE A 22 -17.21 -6.79 2.18
CA ILE A 22 -16.96 -5.34 2.13
C ILE A 22 -16.07 -5.13 0.91
N LYS A 23 -16.63 -4.58 -0.17
CA LYS A 23 -15.94 -4.40 -1.44
C LYS A 23 -14.84 -3.33 -1.25
N MET A 24 -13.68 -3.74 -0.74
CA MET A 24 -12.56 -2.83 -0.51
C MET A 24 -12.22 -2.12 -1.82
N GLY A 25 -12.15 -0.79 -1.76
CA GLY A 25 -11.84 0.05 -2.90
C GLY A 25 -10.40 -0.15 -3.35
N THR A 26 -10.07 0.45 -4.49
CA THR A 26 -8.74 0.28 -5.08
C THR A 26 -7.63 0.90 -4.22
N LYS A 27 -7.94 1.99 -3.49
CA LYS A 27 -7.00 2.64 -2.57
C LYS A 27 -6.67 1.73 -1.39
N GLU A 28 -7.68 1.15 -0.76
CA GLU A 28 -7.54 0.31 0.43
C GLU A 28 -6.71 -0.93 0.09
N LYS A 29 -7.07 -1.63 -1.00
CA LYS A 29 -6.35 -2.82 -1.47
C LYS A 29 -4.87 -2.55 -1.77
N LEU A 30 -4.58 -1.43 -2.45
CA LEU A 30 -3.19 -1.09 -2.78
C LEU A 30 -2.40 -0.70 -1.52
N THR A 31 -3.05 -0.01 -0.58
CA THR A 31 -2.44 0.37 0.71
C THR A 31 -2.15 -0.87 1.56
N GLU A 32 -3.08 -1.81 1.66
CA GLU A 32 -2.87 -3.08 2.38
C GLU A 32 -1.76 -3.91 1.74
N ARG A 33 -1.75 -4.02 0.40
CA ARG A 33 -0.66 -4.66 -0.33
C ARG A 33 0.67 -4.01 -0.01
N PHE A 34 0.76 -2.68 -0.03
CA PHE A 34 1.98 -1.94 0.29
C PHE A 34 2.46 -2.18 1.74
N LYS A 35 1.55 -2.20 2.72
CA LYS A 35 1.86 -2.50 4.13
C LYS A 35 2.48 -3.88 4.33
N GLY A 36 2.23 -4.83 3.43
CA GLY A 36 2.85 -6.15 3.42
C GLY A 36 4.30 -6.19 2.91
N PHE A 37 4.88 -5.07 2.50
CA PHE A 37 6.22 -4.97 1.89
C PHE A 37 6.47 -6.01 0.78
N PRO A 38 5.66 -6.03 -0.29
CA PRO A 38 5.75 -7.05 -1.32
C PRO A 38 7.05 -6.91 -2.11
N LYS A 39 7.70 -8.04 -2.39
CA LYS A 39 9.01 -8.08 -3.09
C LYS A 39 8.89 -7.68 -4.57
N ASP A 40 7.69 -7.70 -5.12
CA ASP A 40 7.34 -7.43 -6.51
C ASP A 40 6.58 -6.10 -6.68
N PHE A 41 6.63 -5.21 -5.68
CA PHE A 41 5.97 -3.91 -5.78
C PHE A 41 6.62 -3.05 -6.88
N THR A 42 5.81 -2.58 -7.81
CA THR A 42 6.29 -1.81 -8.97
C THR A 42 6.37 -0.32 -8.68
N PHE A 43 7.18 0.40 -9.46
CA PHE A 43 7.27 1.86 -9.39
C PHE A 43 5.93 2.51 -9.76
N ASP A 44 5.18 1.91 -10.69
CA ASP A 44 3.85 2.40 -11.09
C ASP A 44 2.82 2.21 -9.95
N GLU A 45 2.88 1.09 -9.22
CA GLU A 45 2.08 0.91 -7.99
C GLU A 45 2.46 1.93 -6.92
N MET A 46 3.74 2.27 -6.78
CA MET A 46 4.20 3.32 -5.87
C MET A 46 3.66 4.70 -6.27
N GLU A 47 3.76 5.09 -7.54
CA GLU A 47 3.24 6.36 -8.04
C GLU A 47 1.73 6.44 -7.84
N ARG A 48 0.99 5.36 -8.13
CA ARG A 48 -0.45 5.28 -7.88
C ARG A 48 -0.79 5.39 -6.40
N LEU A 49 -0.09 4.66 -5.52
CA LEU A 49 -0.30 4.74 -4.08
C LEU A 49 -0.10 6.17 -3.57
N LEU A 50 1.01 6.80 -3.94
CA LEU A 50 1.37 8.15 -3.51
C LEU A 50 0.34 9.20 -4.00
N SER A 51 -0.19 9.04 -5.21
CA SER A 51 -1.26 9.91 -5.72
C SER A 51 -2.53 9.90 -4.87
N PHE A 52 -2.86 8.78 -4.20
CA PHE A 52 -4.01 8.70 -3.30
C PHE A 52 -3.88 9.55 -2.03
N PHE A 53 -2.66 10.03 -1.75
CA PHE A 53 -2.33 10.92 -0.65
C PHE A 53 -1.98 12.34 -1.13
N GLY A 54 -2.22 12.67 -2.40
CA GLY A 54 -1.98 14.01 -2.96
C GLY A 54 -0.54 14.26 -3.43
N TYR A 55 0.31 13.22 -3.45
CA TYR A 55 1.65 13.37 -4.00
C TYR A 55 1.62 13.35 -5.53
N CYS A 56 2.27 14.34 -6.14
CA CYS A 56 2.47 14.43 -7.58
C CYS A 56 3.96 14.34 -7.91
N ARG A 57 4.27 13.67 -9.02
CA ARG A 57 5.62 13.58 -9.55
C ARG A 57 6.07 14.91 -10.13
N GLU A 58 7.25 15.38 -9.73
CA GLU A 58 7.90 16.55 -10.33
C GLU A 58 8.93 16.09 -11.37
N ASN A 59 8.66 16.37 -12.64
CA ASN A 59 9.58 16.08 -13.74
C ASN A 59 10.49 17.29 -14.01
N LYS A 60 11.51 17.53 -13.17
CA LYS A 60 12.59 18.44 -13.58
C LYS A 60 13.51 17.69 -14.54
N GLY A 61 13.61 18.23 -15.76
CA GLY A 61 14.01 17.52 -16.97
C GLY A 61 15.47 17.05 -17.09
N ARG A 62 15.66 16.24 -18.15
CA ARG A 62 16.85 15.81 -18.94
C ARG A 62 18.22 15.51 -18.31
N THR A 63 18.51 15.83 -17.04
CA THR A 63 19.87 15.60 -16.45
C THR A 63 19.92 14.99 -15.05
N SER A 64 18.79 14.68 -14.40
CA SER A 64 18.79 14.28 -12.97
C SER A 64 19.05 12.79 -12.66
N GLY A 65 19.31 11.95 -13.66
CA GLY A 65 19.45 10.50 -13.47
C GLY A 65 18.14 9.85 -12.98
N SER A 66 18.20 8.60 -12.53
CA SER A 66 17.02 7.81 -12.12
C SER A 66 16.24 8.36 -10.91
N ARG A 67 16.59 9.53 -10.36
CA ARG A 67 15.89 10.11 -9.21
C ARG A 67 14.58 10.78 -9.62
N VAL A 68 13.50 10.44 -8.95
CA VAL A 68 12.16 10.98 -9.12
C VAL A 68 11.74 11.61 -7.80
N VAL A 69 11.21 12.83 -7.86
CA VAL A 69 10.72 13.57 -6.69
C VAL A 69 9.20 13.56 -6.70
N PHE A 70 8.60 13.22 -5.57
CA PHE A 70 7.17 13.33 -5.33
C PHE A 70 6.91 14.44 -4.30
N LYS A 71 6.00 15.36 -4.61
CA LYS A 71 5.65 16.51 -3.77
C LYS A 71 4.18 16.50 -3.41
N ASN A 72 3.84 16.97 -2.22
CA ASN A 72 2.48 17.14 -1.75
C ASN A 72 2.36 18.46 -0.97
N GLY A 73 1.98 19.54 -1.67
CA GLY A 73 1.98 20.90 -1.12
C GLY A 73 3.33 21.26 -0.49
N ASP A 74 3.29 21.78 0.74
CA ASP A 74 4.46 22.15 1.54
C ASP A 74 5.09 20.98 2.32
N SER A 75 4.57 19.76 2.14
CA SER A 75 5.12 18.57 2.79
C SER A 75 6.54 18.27 2.29
N ARG A 76 7.34 17.65 3.15
CA ARG A 76 8.68 17.16 2.78
C ARG A 76 8.57 16.27 1.51
N PRO A 77 9.34 16.57 0.45
CA PRO A 77 9.33 15.76 -0.77
C PRO A 77 9.85 14.34 -0.53
N LEU A 78 9.25 13.37 -1.21
CA LEU A 78 9.77 12.00 -1.27
C LEU A 78 10.68 11.87 -2.48
N MET A 79 11.92 11.44 -2.26
CA MET A 79 12.89 11.20 -3.33
C MET A 79 13.10 9.71 -3.52
N LEU A 80 12.69 9.19 -4.68
CA LEU A 80 12.81 7.77 -5.01
C LEU A 80 13.73 7.56 -6.20
N HIS A 81 14.49 6.48 -6.17
CA HIS A 81 15.22 6.02 -7.34
C HIS A 81 14.34 5.11 -8.19
N LYS A 82 14.09 5.52 -9.44
CA LYS A 82 13.49 4.65 -10.44
C LYS A 82 14.41 3.44 -10.67
N PRO A 83 13.88 2.22 -10.55
CA PRO A 83 14.67 1.01 -10.80
C PRO A 83 15.22 0.99 -12.24
N HIS A 84 16.46 0.54 -12.42
CA HIS A 84 17.04 0.33 -13.75
C HIS A 84 18.17 -0.75 -13.71
N PRO A 85 18.13 -1.78 -14.57
CA PRO A 85 16.97 -2.21 -15.38
C PRO A 85 15.81 -2.73 -14.51
N GLY A 86 14.57 -2.63 -14.99
CA GLY A 86 13.36 -3.16 -14.31
C GLY A 86 12.40 -2.10 -13.77
N ASN A 87 11.36 -2.56 -13.07
CA ASN A 87 10.30 -1.70 -12.50
C ASN A 87 10.04 -1.95 -11.00
N ILE A 88 10.75 -2.90 -10.39
CA ILE A 88 10.50 -3.30 -8.99
C ILE A 88 11.19 -2.33 -8.02
N VAL A 89 10.41 -1.76 -7.11
CA VAL A 89 10.90 -0.87 -6.05
C VAL A 89 11.71 -1.69 -5.05
N LYS A 90 12.93 -1.24 -4.78
CA LYS A 90 13.81 -1.89 -3.80
C LYS A 90 13.19 -1.80 -2.40
N MET A 91 13.36 -2.86 -1.60
CA MET A 91 12.80 -2.97 -0.25
C MET A 91 13.12 -1.77 0.66
N TYR A 92 14.33 -1.22 0.58
CA TYR A 92 14.69 -0.05 1.37
C TYR A 92 13.79 1.16 1.05
N ALA A 93 13.42 1.35 -0.22
CA ALA A 93 12.59 2.44 -0.67
C ALA A 93 11.14 2.25 -0.23
N LEU A 94 10.62 1.00 -0.24
CA LEU A 94 9.31 0.69 0.35
C LEU A 94 9.27 1.07 1.83
N LYS A 95 10.27 0.65 2.62
CA LYS A 95 10.35 0.97 4.05
C LYS A 95 10.47 2.48 4.30
N GLN A 96 11.26 3.18 3.49
CA GLN A 96 11.40 4.63 3.59
C GLN A 96 10.07 5.34 3.35
N VAL A 97 9.35 4.99 2.27
CA VAL A 97 8.04 5.57 1.98
C VAL A 97 7.03 5.21 3.06
N PHE A 98 7.06 3.99 3.58
CA PHE A 98 6.16 3.57 4.65
C PHE A 98 6.34 4.44 5.90
N GLU A 99 7.58 4.65 6.35
CA GLU A 99 7.87 5.51 7.49
C GLU A 99 7.47 6.97 7.24
N ASP A 100 7.71 7.49 6.03
CA ASP A 100 7.33 8.86 5.69
C ASP A 100 5.79 9.03 5.66
N LEU A 101 5.05 8.07 5.10
CA LEU A 101 3.58 8.09 5.10
C LEU A 101 2.99 7.91 6.51
N LYS A 102 3.59 7.04 7.34
CA LYS A 102 3.19 6.84 8.73
C LYS A 102 3.40 8.10 9.56
N LYS A 103 4.55 8.78 9.42
CA LYS A 103 4.84 10.06 10.09
C LYS A 103 3.89 11.17 9.65
N ALA A 104 3.47 11.16 8.39
CA ALA A 104 2.49 12.10 7.86
C ALA A 104 1.03 11.77 8.25
N GLY A 105 0.78 10.64 8.93
CA GLY A 105 -0.55 10.23 9.37
C GLY A 105 -1.44 9.65 8.27
N TYR A 106 -0.86 9.23 7.13
CA TYR A 106 -1.62 8.67 6.01
C TYR A 106 -1.97 7.19 6.15
N ILE A 107 -1.14 6.41 6.89
CA ILE A 107 -1.27 4.95 7.00
C ILE A 107 -0.97 4.41 8.39
#